data_AF-A0A9J6ZQ10-F1
#
_entry.id   AF-A0A9J6ZQ10-F1
#
_cell.length_a   1.000
_cell.length_b   1.000
_cell.length_c   1.000
_cell.angle_alpha   90.00
_cell.angle_beta   90.00
_cell.angle_gamma   90.00
#
_symmetry.space_group_name_H-M   'P 1'
#
loop_
_entity.id
_entity.type
_entity.pdbx_description
1 polymer ?
#
loop_
_entity_poly.entity_id
_entity_poly.type
_entity_poly.pdbx_seq_one_letter_code
_entity_poly.pdbx_strand_id
1 'polypeptide(L)'
;MKLENVKAQMRKGVLEYCILSILSVEDAYASDIINQLKEVEMIVVEGTLYPLLTRLKNDDLLSYRWEESNQGPPRKYYALTEKGREFLAELDKAWYELVDAVSMIRRKNSEE
;
A
#
# COMPACT_ATOMS: atom_id res chain seq x y z
N MET A 1 4.25 23.23 12.58
CA MET A 1 3.72 22.02 11.89
C MET A 1 2.97 21.18 12.92
N LYS A 2 1.71 20.77 12.68
CA LYS A 2 0.95 19.95 13.65
C LYS A 2 1.41 18.49 13.54
N LEU A 3 1.68 17.83 14.67
CA LEU A 3 2.16 16.43 14.71
C LEU A 3 1.29 15.48 13.88
N GLU A 4 -0.03 15.64 13.99
CA GLU A 4 -0.99 14.82 13.25
C GLU A 4 -0.89 15.00 11.73
N ASN A 5 -0.53 16.19 11.25
CA ASN A 5 -0.27 16.41 9.83
C ASN A 5 0.96 15.64 9.35
N VAL A 6 2.03 15.59 10.17
CA VAL A 6 3.26 14.87 9.84
C VAL A 6 2.98 13.37 9.76
N LYS A 7 2.31 12.81 10.78
CA LYS A 7 1.92 11.40 10.79
C LYS A 7 1.08 11.05 9.56
N ALA A 8 0.12 11.89 9.20
CA ALA A 8 -0.72 11.67 8.03
C ALA A 8 0.10 11.68 6.72
N GLN A 9 1.08 12.58 6.58
CA GLN A 9 1.96 12.60 5.40
C GLN A 9 2.85 11.36 5.31
N MET A 10 3.42 10.91 6.44
CA MET A 10 4.19 9.67 6.50
C MET A 10 3.36 8.46 6.06
N ARG A 11 2.14 8.30 6.59
CA ARG A 11 1.24 7.21 6.20
C ARG A 11 0.84 7.28 4.72
N LYS A 12 0.58 8.47 4.19
CA LYS A 12 0.28 8.67 2.76
C LYS A 12 1.45 8.26 1.88
N GLY A 13 2.68 8.59 2.28
CA GLY A 13 3.89 8.27 1.53
C GLY A 13 4.13 6.77 1.35
N VAL A 14 3.69 5.94 2.30
CA VAL A 14 3.87 4.47 2.26
C VAL A 14 2.61 3.73 1.80
N LEU A 15 1.51 4.43 1.51
CA LEU A 15 0.22 3.78 1.26
C LEU A 15 0.23 2.89 0.01
N GLU A 16 0.89 3.33 -1.07
CA GLU A 16 1.01 2.53 -2.29
C GLU A 16 1.81 1.26 -2.05
N TYR A 17 2.92 1.39 -1.33
CA TYR A 17 3.73 0.26 -0.89
C TYR A 17 2.88 -0.75 -0.10
N CYS A 18 2.12 -0.29 0.91
CA CYS A 18 1.25 -1.17 1.69
C CYS A 18 0.19 -1.88 0.82
N ILE A 19 -0.42 -1.21 -0.15
CA ILE A 19 -1.40 -1.83 -1.05
C ILE A 19 -0.75 -2.92 -1.91
N LEU A 20 0.44 -2.66 -2.46
CA LEU A 20 1.18 -3.65 -3.25
C LEU A 20 1.62 -4.84 -2.37
N SER A 21 2.06 -4.59 -1.13
CA SER A 21 2.42 -5.64 -0.17
C SER A 21 1.22 -6.50 0.23
N ILE A 22 0.02 -5.93 0.39
CA ILE A 22 -1.20 -6.71 0.64
C ILE A 22 -1.48 -7.64 -0.55
N LEU A 23 -1.42 -7.10 -1.76
CA LEU A 23 -1.70 -7.82 -3.01
C LEU A 23 -0.59 -8.79 -3.43
N SER A 24 0.53 -8.86 -2.71
CA SER A 24 1.60 -9.83 -2.97
C SER A 24 1.32 -11.20 -2.34
N VAL A 25 0.44 -11.24 -1.33
CA VAL A 25 0.04 -12.47 -0.65
C VAL A 25 -1.12 -13.13 -1.39
N GLU A 26 -2.16 -12.36 -1.68
CA GLU A 26 -3.35 -12.83 -2.39
C GLU A 26 -4.06 -11.70 -3.13
N ASP A 27 -4.81 -12.08 -4.17
CA ASP A 27 -5.66 -11.15 -4.90
C ASP A 27 -6.83 -10.71 -4.02
N ALA A 28 -7.13 -9.41 -4.02
CA ALA A 28 -8.09 -8.85 -3.08
C ALA A 28 -9.08 -7.89 -3.74
N TYR A 29 -10.31 -7.85 -3.21
CA TYR A 29 -11.26 -6.79 -3.54
C TYR A 29 -10.96 -5.54 -2.70
N ALA A 30 -11.43 -4.38 -3.14
CA ALA A 30 -11.16 -3.09 -2.50
C ALA A 30 -11.52 -3.08 -1.00
N SER A 31 -12.61 -3.74 -0.59
CA SER A 31 -12.97 -3.81 0.83
C SER A 31 -11.97 -4.61 1.65
N ASP A 32 -11.40 -5.66 1.09
CA ASP A 32 -10.43 -6.52 1.79
C ASP A 32 -9.14 -5.74 2.03
N ILE A 33 -8.69 -4.98 1.03
CA ILE A 33 -7.55 -4.06 1.16
C ILE A 33 -7.82 -3.01 2.24
N ILE A 34 -9.01 -2.39 2.26
CA ILE A 34 -9.40 -1.41 3.30
C ILE A 34 -9.37 -2.06 4.69
N ASN A 35 -9.88 -3.29 4.82
CA ASN A 35 -9.94 -3.99 6.09
C ASN A 35 -8.53 -4.29 6.62
N GLN A 36 -7.63 -4.82 5.78
CA GLN A 36 -6.24 -5.08 6.17
C GLN A 36 -5.49 -3.79 6.56
N LEU A 37 -5.67 -2.70 5.80
CA LEU A 37 -5.09 -1.40 6.16
C LEU A 37 -5.64 -0.88 7.51
N LYS A 38 -6.93 -1.10 7.78
CA LYS A 38 -7.57 -0.69 9.03
C LYS A 38 -7.02 -1.44 10.25
N GLU A 39 -6.67 -2.72 10.11
CA GLU A 39 -6.09 -3.54 11.20
C GLU A 39 -4.75 -2.97 11.71
N VAL A 40 -4.00 -2.28 10.84
CA VAL A 40 -2.73 -1.61 11.18
C VAL A 40 -2.89 -0.10 11.38
N GLU A 41 -4.10 0.35 11.70
CA GLU A 41 -4.46 1.76 11.93
C GLU A 41 -4.20 2.71 10.74
N MET A 42 -4.11 2.17 9.52
CA MET A 42 -4.06 2.94 8.28
C MET A 42 -5.47 3.13 7.72
N ILE A 43 -6.20 4.08 8.30
CA ILE A 43 -7.58 4.35 7.91
C ILE A 43 -7.62 5.02 6.53
N VAL A 44 -8.17 4.30 5.54
CA VAL A 44 -8.37 4.76 4.17
C VAL A 44 -9.83 4.58 3.78
N VAL A 45 -10.38 5.58 3.09
CA VAL A 45 -11.74 5.53 2.54
C VAL A 45 -11.69 5.18 1.05
N GLU A 46 -12.80 4.64 0.53
CA GLU A 46 -12.93 4.25 -0.88
C GLU A 46 -12.54 5.37 -1.86
N GLY A 47 -12.95 6.62 -1.58
CA GLY A 47 -12.61 7.77 -2.42
C GLY A 47 -11.12 8.07 -2.52
N THR A 48 -10.29 7.52 -1.62
CA THR A 48 -8.83 7.58 -1.70
C THR A 48 -8.25 6.31 -2.33
N LEU A 49 -8.81 5.14 -2.02
CA LEU A 49 -8.30 3.86 -2.51
C LEU A 49 -8.53 3.68 -4.02
N TYR A 50 -9.74 3.94 -4.54
CA TYR A 50 -10.03 3.67 -5.96
C TYR A 50 -9.17 4.47 -6.94
N PRO A 51 -8.90 5.77 -6.72
CA PRO A 51 -7.94 6.51 -7.54
C PRO A 51 -6.51 5.94 -7.51
N LEU A 52 -6.07 5.41 -6.35
CA LEU A 52 -4.77 4.74 -6.22
C LEU A 52 -4.75 3.44 -7.03
N LEU A 53 -5.74 2.56 -6.84
CA LEU A 53 -5.85 1.32 -7.60
C LEU A 53 -5.93 1.56 -9.10
N THR A 54 -6.67 2.61 -9.52
CA THR A 54 -6.74 3.00 -10.93
C THR A 54 -5.39 3.42 -11.48
N ARG A 55 -4.62 4.20 -10.71
CA ARG A 55 -3.27 4.63 -11.10
C ARG A 55 -2.30 3.47 -11.20
N LEU A 56 -2.22 2.63 -10.16
CA LEU A 56 -1.37 1.44 -10.13
C LEU A 56 -1.70 0.48 -11.29
N LYS A 57 -2.98 0.37 -11.66
CA LYS A 57 -3.43 -0.41 -12.83
C LYS A 57 -3.08 0.27 -14.16
N ASN A 58 -3.02 1.59 -14.22
CA ASN A 58 -2.60 2.31 -15.43
C ASN A 58 -1.08 2.31 -15.60
N ASP A 59 -0.34 2.18 -14.51
CA ASP A 59 1.11 1.99 -14.51
C ASP A 59 1.52 0.52 -14.75
N ASP A 60 0.57 -0.35 -15.06
CA ASP A 60 0.72 -1.80 -15.26
C ASP A 60 1.29 -2.55 -14.04
N LEU A 61 1.18 -1.99 -12.84
CA LEU A 61 1.59 -2.66 -11.60
C LEU A 61 0.50 -3.60 -11.08
N LEU A 62 -0.76 -3.26 -11.36
CA LEU A 62 -1.92 -4.06 -11.04
C LEU A 62 -2.71 -4.45 -12.30
N SER A 63 -3.36 -5.60 -12.21
CA SER A 63 -4.45 -6.00 -13.09
C SER A 63 -5.70 -6.24 -12.26
N TYR A 64 -6.85 -6.43 -12.91
CA TYR A 64 -8.04 -6.92 -12.21
C TYR A 64 -8.78 -7.94 -13.07
N ARG A 65 -9.49 -8.84 -12.38
CA ARG A 65 -10.52 -9.70 -12.98
C ARG A 65 -11.88 -9.36 -12.39
N TRP A 66 -12.91 -9.62 -13.17
CA TRP A 66 -14.27 -9.66 -12.63
C TRP A 66 -14.53 -11.02 -12.03
N GLU A 67 -15.04 -11.04 -10.81
CA GLU A 67 -15.47 -12.25 -10.11
C GLU A 67 -16.94 -12.10 -9.76
N GLU A 68 -17.74 -13.11 -10.08
CA GLU A 68 -19.16 -13.11 -9.71
C GLU A 68 -19.28 -13.15 -8.19
N SER A 69 -20.12 -12.28 -7.65
CA SER A 69 -20.43 -12.30 -6.23
C SER A 69 -21.59 -13.26 -6.00
N ASN A 70 -21.51 -14.07 -4.93
CA ASN A 70 -22.64 -14.90 -4.48
C ASN A 70 -23.91 -14.07 -4.21
N GLN A 71 -23.74 -12.78 -3.89
CA GLN A 71 -24.83 -11.81 -3.75
C GLN A 71 -24.37 -10.44 -4.27
N GLY A 72 -25.11 -9.86 -5.21
CA GLY A 72 -24.86 -8.50 -5.72
C GLY A 72 -24.05 -8.44 -7.02
N PRO A 73 -23.58 -7.24 -7.41
CA PRO A 73 -22.88 -7.06 -8.67
C PRO A 73 -21.50 -7.75 -8.67
N PRO A 74 -20.96 -8.06 -9.86
CA PRO A 74 -19.59 -8.56 -10.00
C PRO A 74 -18.57 -7.66 -9.29
N ARG A 75 -17.58 -8.28 -8.66
CA ARG A 75 -16.50 -7.58 -7.93
C ARG A 75 -15.23 -7.58 -8.75
N LYS A 76 -14.42 -6.53 -8.60
CA LYS A 76 -13.09 -6.46 -9.20
C LYS A 76 -12.04 -6.94 -8.22
N TYR A 77 -11.49 -8.13 -8.45
CA TYR A 77 -10.33 -8.60 -7.69
C TYR A 77 -9.07 -8.08 -8.34
N TYR A 78 -8.27 -7.34 -7.57
CA TYR A 78 -6.99 -6.79 -8.01
C TYR A 78 -5.89 -7.80 -7.74
N ALA A 79 -4.91 -7.85 -8.64
CA ALA A 79 -3.77 -8.76 -8.59
C ALA A 79 -2.50 -8.02 -9.01
N LEU A 80 -1.36 -8.33 -8.39
CA LEU A 80 -0.06 -7.88 -8.88
C LEU A 80 0.23 -8.49 -10.26
N THR A 81 0.66 -7.64 -11.18
CA THR A 81 1.30 -8.10 -12.42
C THR A 81 2.74 -8.53 -12.14
N GLU A 82 3.44 -9.07 -13.14
CA GLU A 82 4.86 -9.35 -13.02
C GLU A 82 5.67 -8.07 -12.78
N LYS A 83 5.38 -7.01 -13.56
CA LYS A 83 5.95 -5.68 -13.36
C LYS A 83 5.67 -5.13 -11.96
N GLY A 84 4.47 -5.38 -11.43
CA GLY A 84 4.09 -5.03 -10.07
C GLY A 84 4.94 -5.72 -9.01
N ARG A 85 5.25 -7.02 -9.19
CA ARG A 85 6.12 -7.78 -8.30
C ARG A 85 7.56 -7.28 -8.34
N GLU A 86 8.10 -7.03 -9.53
CA GLU A 86 9.44 -6.45 -9.70
C GLU A 86 9.54 -5.08 -9.03
N PHE A 87 8.53 -4.22 -9.25
CA PHE A 87 8.48 -2.90 -8.63
C PHE A 87 8.36 -2.98 -7.10
N LEU A 88 7.56 -3.90 -6.57
CA LEU A 88 7.46 -4.14 -5.14
C LEU A 88 8.81 -4.56 -4.53
N ALA A 89 9.56 -5.43 -5.20
CA ALA A 89 10.88 -5.85 -4.72
C ALA A 89 11.88 -4.67 -4.63
N GLU A 90 11.79 -3.70 -5.54
CA GLU A 90 12.58 -2.46 -5.44
C GLU A 90 12.07 -1.53 -4.33
N LEU A 91 10.75 -1.46 -4.11
CA LEU A 91 10.18 -0.72 -2.98
C LEU A 91 10.59 -1.32 -1.63
N ASP A 92 10.66 -2.65 -1.50
CA ASP A 92 11.14 -3.33 -0.29
C ASP A 92 12.55 -2.84 0.06
N LYS A 93 13.46 -2.84 -0.93
CA LYS A 93 14.84 -2.35 -0.75
C LYS A 93 14.85 -0.89 -0.31
N ALA A 94 14.13 -0.02 -1.01
CA ALA A 94 14.06 1.41 -0.70
C ALA A 94 13.49 1.67 0.71
N TRP A 95 12.51 0.86 1.13
CA TRP A 95 11.94 0.93 2.47
C TRP A 95 12.97 0.57 3.55
N TYR A 96 13.69 -0.54 3.39
CA TYR A 96 14.72 -0.94 4.34
C TYR A 96 15.85 0.09 4.44
N GLU A 97 16.33 0.60 3.30
CA GLU A 97 17.34 1.67 3.27
C GLU A 97 16.88 2.92 4.03
N LEU A 98 15.62 3.34 3.85
CA LEU A 98 15.05 4.49 4.56
C LEU A 98 14.97 4.25 6.07
N VAL A 99 14.44 3.09 6.48
CA VAL A 99 14.30 2.72 7.90
C VAL A 99 15.67 2.65 8.57
N ASP A 100 16.66 2.07 7.90
CA ASP A 100 18.03 1.96 8.40
C ASP A 100 18.68 3.34 8.54
N ALA A 101 18.58 4.20 7.52
CA ALA A 101 19.12 5.55 7.57
C ALA A 101 18.54 6.37 8.73
N VAL A 102 17.21 6.33 8.92
CA VAL A 102 16.54 7.01 10.05
C VAL A 102 16.99 6.41 11.38
N SER A 103 17.11 5.09 11.47
CA SER A 103 17.54 4.39 12.69
C SER A 103 18.98 4.73 13.07
N MET A 104 19.90 4.80 12.10
CA MET A 104 21.29 5.20 12.30
C MET A 104 21.39 6.61 12.87
N ILE A 105 20.66 7.57 12.29
CA ILE A 105 20.64 8.96 12.79
C ILE A 105 20.12 9.01 14.22
N ARG A 106 19.03 8.28 14.53
CA ARG A 106 18.47 8.26 15.88
C ARG A 106 19.41 7.65 16.93
N ARG A 107 20.14 6.58 16.57
CA ARG A 107 21.13 5.95 17.45
C ARG A 107 22.31 6.87 17.73
N LYS A 108 22.86 7.52 16.69
CA LYS A 108 23.96 8.49 16.84
C LYS A 108 23.61 9.60 17.84
N ASN A 109 22.38 10.12 17.77
CA ASN A 109 21.91 11.17 18.67
C ASN A 109 21.64 10.68 20.11
N SER A 110 21.72 9.38 20.38
CA SER A 110 21.51 8.79 21.71
C SER A 110 22.83 8.46 22.42
N GLU A 111 23.96 8.56 21.71
CA GLU A 111 25.32 8.27 22.20
C GLU A 111 26.13 9.56 22.52
N GLU A 112 25.54 10.74 22.27
CA GLU A 112 26.02 12.07 22.70
C GLU A 112 25.19 12.57 23.90
#